data_AF-A0A285M3Q8-F1
#
_entry.id   AF-A0A285M3Q8-F1
#
_cell.length_a   1.000
_cell.length_b   1.000
_cell.length_c   1.000
_cell.angle_alpha   90.00
_cell.angle_beta   90.00
_cell.angle_gamma   90.00
#
_symmetry.space_group_name_H-M   'P 1'
#
loop_
_entity.id
_entity.type
_entity.pdbx_description
1 polymer ?
#
loop_
_entity_poly.entity_id
_entity_poly.type
_entity_poly.pdbx_seq_one_letter_code
_entity_poly.pdbx_strand_id
1 'polypeptide(L)'
;MTEQMPSLAEMDRVLPFQVDRLDVRGRVVHLKDSVSSIIQRHDYPDAVNRLLAEAIALTTLLGSSLKFEGKLILQVQSQGAVNMLVVDFQAPDAIRAYVRFDEEALAALIAKGETKPEQLLGEGHLVMTIDQGQYMNRYQGVVVLDGKSLEEAADSYFLQSEQLPTRVRLAATEMVSRQEGENPRSEWLVGGLLVQYLPHSSQDIPHRDLHPGDHPDPDMQGILHVTEADAWRECEALVSTLTDQELTDPAVSAETLLYRLFHENGPRVFDATPVVDQCTCSRERISAMMSNFSDEELEDLLVDGKIEVTCEFCSTRYEFDPQEKKGASGA
;
A
#
# COMPACT_ATOMS: atom_id res chain seq x y z
N MET A 1 -5.11 -38.18 7.95
CA MET A 1 -4.26 -36.97 8.01
C MET A 1 -5.21 -35.80 7.85
N THR A 2 -5.52 -35.14 8.95
CA THR A 2 -6.39 -33.97 8.96
C THR A 2 -5.63 -32.86 8.27
N GLU A 3 -5.97 -32.56 7.02
CA GLU A 3 -5.56 -31.32 6.37
C GLU A 3 -6.11 -30.18 7.22
N GLN A 4 -5.27 -29.67 8.11
CA GLN A 4 -5.50 -28.37 8.73
C GLN A 4 -5.47 -27.38 7.57
N MET A 5 -6.65 -26.92 7.17
CA MET A 5 -6.78 -25.67 6.44
C MET A 5 -5.87 -24.66 7.16
N PRO A 6 -5.00 -23.92 6.44
CA PRO A 6 -4.27 -22.83 7.08
C PRO A 6 -5.33 -22.03 7.83
N SER A 7 -5.14 -21.83 9.13
CA SER A 7 -5.99 -20.92 9.88
C SER A 7 -6.07 -19.61 9.10
N LEU A 8 -7.16 -18.86 9.21
CA LEU A 8 -7.23 -17.44 8.82
C LEU A 8 -6.05 -16.58 9.35
N ALA A 9 -5.16 -17.17 10.16
CA ALA A 9 -3.85 -16.69 10.54
C ALA A 9 -2.94 -16.54 9.33
N GLU A 10 -2.85 -15.32 8.83
CA GLU A 10 -1.79 -14.39 9.22
C GLU A 10 -1.98 -13.16 8.30
N MET A 11 -3.13 -12.50 8.45
CA MET A 11 -3.48 -11.26 7.77
C MET A 11 -2.88 -10.06 8.50
N ASP A 12 -2.95 -8.89 7.87
CA ASP A 12 -2.42 -7.62 8.38
C ASP A 12 -0.91 -7.68 8.61
N ARG A 13 -0.18 -8.13 7.58
CA ARG A 13 1.28 -8.21 7.61
C ARG A 13 1.90 -8.05 6.22
N VAL A 14 3.16 -7.67 6.24
CA VAL A 14 4.05 -7.68 5.07
C VAL A 14 5.05 -8.82 5.21
N LEU A 15 5.16 -9.66 4.19
CA LEU A 15 6.14 -10.73 4.09
C LEU A 15 7.21 -10.38 3.04
N PRO A 16 8.44 -10.02 3.44
CA PRO A 16 9.54 -9.85 2.52
C PRO A 16 10.02 -11.20 1.97
N PHE A 17 10.49 -11.21 0.72
CA PHE A 17 11.06 -12.39 0.10
C PHE A 17 12.16 -12.04 -0.91
N GLN A 18 12.90 -13.07 -1.32
CA GLN A 18 13.93 -13.00 -2.36
C GLN A 18 13.89 -14.27 -3.22
N VAL A 19 14.12 -14.11 -4.51
CA VAL A 19 14.24 -15.18 -5.49
C VAL A 19 15.63 -15.08 -6.11
N ASP A 20 16.59 -15.81 -5.53
CA ASP A 20 18.01 -15.69 -5.90
C ASP A 20 18.26 -16.01 -7.37
N ARG A 21 17.53 -16.98 -7.94
CA ARG A 21 17.68 -17.38 -9.35
C ARG A 21 17.24 -16.31 -10.35
N LEU A 22 16.46 -15.32 -9.92
CA LEU A 22 15.94 -14.24 -10.76
C LEU A 22 16.53 -12.88 -10.40
N ASP A 23 17.44 -12.80 -9.42
CA ASP A 23 17.98 -11.52 -8.91
C ASP A 23 16.87 -10.55 -8.47
N VAL A 24 15.78 -11.08 -7.91
CA VAL A 24 14.61 -10.31 -7.49
C VAL A 24 14.43 -10.38 -5.99
N ARG A 25 14.17 -9.22 -5.38
CA ARG A 25 13.55 -9.15 -4.04
C ARG A 25 12.13 -8.66 -4.17
N GLY A 26 11.29 -8.99 -3.21
CA GLY A 26 9.95 -8.46 -3.18
C GLY A 26 9.32 -8.48 -1.80
N ARG A 27 8.06 -8.06 -1.76
CA ARG A 27 7.20 -8.09 -0.60
C ARG A 27 5.80 -8.48 -1.04
N VAL A 28 5.15 -9.29 -0.22
CA VAL A 28 3.70 -9.52 -0.31
C VAL A 28 3.05 -8.86 0.90
N VAL A 29 1.94 -8.17 0.71
CA VAL A 29 1.12 -7.65 1.80
C VAL A 29 -0.26 -8.28 1.68
N HIS A 30 -0.80 -8.79 2.80
CA HIS A 30 -2.22 -9.11 2.93
C HIS A 30 -2.76 -8.32 4.11
N LEU A 31 -3.81 -7.53 3.89
CA LEU A 31 -4.46 -6.70 4.90
C LEU A 31 -5.94 -7.07 4.99
N LYS A 32 -6.47 -7.02 6.22
CA LYS A 32 -7.87 -7.29 6.50
C LYS A 32 -8.40 -6.34 7.56
N ASP A 33 -8.05 -6.55 8.82
CA ASP A 33 -8.64 -5.85 9.95
C ASP A 33 -8.15 -4.40 9.98
N SER A 34 -6.89 -4.14 9.62
CA SER A 34 -6.33 -2.78 9.56
C SER A 34 -7.04 -1.92 8.52
N VAL A 35 -7.24 -2.43 7.31
CA VAL A 35 -7.94 -1.71 6.23
C VAL A 35 -9.43 -1.61 6.51
N SER A 36 -10.07 -2.70 6.98
CA SER A 36 -11.50 -2.68 7.32
C SER A 36 -11.81 -1.66 8.41
N SER A 37 -10.95 -1.55 9.43
CA SER A 37 -11.06 -0.53 10.48
C SER A 37 -10.96 0.89 9.92
N ILE A 38 -10.03 1.16 9.00
CA ILE A 38 -9.90 2.47 8.36
C ILE A 38 -11.16 2.79 7.55
N ILE A 39 -11.62 1.87 6.71
CA ILE A 39 -12.78 2.06 5.83
C ILE A 39 -14.07 2.28 6.64
N GLN A 40 -14.32 1.45 7.66
CA GLN A 40 -15.56 1.51 8.46
C GLN A 40 -15.71 2.82 9.25
N ARG A 41 -14.63 3.56 9.51
CA ARG A 41 -14.69 4.87 10.20
C ARG A 41 -15.18 6.01 9.31
N HIS A 42 -15.14 5.83 7.99
CA HIS A 42 -15.38 6.90 7.02
C HIS A 42 -16.66 6.72 6.18
N ASP A 43 -17.17 5.49 6.09
CA ASP A 43 -18.42 5.16 5.37
C ASP A 43 -18.43 5.67 3.91
N TYR A 44 -17.29 5.55 3.21
CA TYR A 44 -17.20 5.93 1.81
C TYR A 44 -17.96 4.95 0.90
N PRO A 45 -18.36 5.38 -0.32
CA PRO A 45 -18.88 4.45 -1.34
C PRO A 45 -17.85 3.40 -1.76
N ASP A 46 -18.30 2.20 -2.15
CA ASP A 46 -17.44 1.04 -2.45
C ASP A 46 -16.33 1.33 -3.46
N ALA A 47 -16.61 2.14 -4.48
CA ALA A 47 -15.62 2.53 -5.47
C ALA A 47 -14.44 3.31 -4.84
N VAL A 48 -14.74 4.18 -3.87
CA VAL A 48 -13.73 4.94 -3.10
C VAL A 48 -13.01 4.02 -2.12
N ASN A 49 -13.72 3.11 -1.45
CA ASN A 49 -13.12 2.12 -0.55
C ASN A 49 -12.10 1.24 -1.26
N ARG A 50 -12.40 0.79 -2.49
CA ARG A 50 -11.47 0.01 -3.31
C ARG A 50 -10.19 0.79 -3.64
N LEU A 51 -10.33 2.03 -4.10
CA LEU A 51 -9.18 2.90 -4.37
C LEU A 51 -8.33 3.15 -3.11
N LEU A 52 -8.98 3.43 -1.97
CA LEU A 52 -8.30 3.63 -0.69
C LEU A 52 -7.54 2.38 -0.25
N ALA A 53 -8.18 1.21 -0.37
CA ALA A 53 -7.58 -0.08 -0.03
C ALA A 53 -6.32 -0.36 -0.88
N GLU A 54 -6.39 -0.17 -2.20
CA GLU A 54 -5.24 -0.33 -3.09
C GLU A 54 -4.10 0.65 -2.75
N ALA A 55 -4.43 1.91 -2.44
CA ALA A 55 -3.44 2.89 -2.02
C ALA A 55 -2.78 2.53 -0.67
N ILE A 56 -3.53 1.96 0.28
CA ILE A 56 -2.99 1.46 1.55
C ILE A 56 -2.01 0.32 1.29
N ALA A 57 -2.36 -0.65 0.45
CA ALA A 57 -1.46 -1.75 0.09
C ALA A 57 -0.18 -1.24 -0.57
N LEU A 58 -0.29 -0.35 -1.56
CA LEU A 58 0.86 0.28 -2.21
C LEU A 58 1.77 0.96 -1.20
N THR A 59 1.22 1.84 -0.36
CA THR A 59 2.02 2.59 0.63
C THR A 59 2.65 1.67 1.66
N THR A 60 1.98 0.58 2.04
CA THR A 60 2.50 -0.41 2.98
C THR A 60 3.66 -1.20 2.38
N LEU A 61 3.55 -1.64 1.11
CA LEU A 61 4.63 -2.32 0.38
C LEU A 61 5.88 -1.44 0.26
N LEU A 62 5.67 -0.15 0.00
CA LEU A 62 6.74 0.83 -0.15
C LEU A 62 7.34 1.22 1.20
N GLY A 63 6.51 1.50 2.20
CA GLY A 63 6.91 1.95 3.52
C GLY A 63 7.69 0.89 4.29
N SER A 64 7.24 -0.37 4.23
CA SER A 64 7.96 -1.53 4.80
C SER A 64 9.28 -1.84 4.08
N SER A 65 9.58 -1.17 2.97
CA SER A 65 10.88 -1.27 2.30
C SER A 65 11.94 -0.31 2.81
N LEU A 66 11.53 0.69 3.60
CA LEU A 66 12.44 1.65 4.21
C LEU A 66 13.31 0.96 5.27
N LYS A 67 14.62 1.16 5.19
CA LYS A 67 15.60 0.56 6.11
C LYS A 67 15.83 1.36 7.40
N PHE A 68 15.06 2.42 7.62
CA PHE A 68 15.24 3.38 8.70
C PHE A 68 13.90 3.70 9.36
N GLU A 69 13.96 4.19 10.59
CA GLU A 69 12.79 4.75 11.28
C GLU A 69 12.40 6.06 10.60
N GLY A 70 11.22 6.07 9.98
CA GLY A 70 10.77 7.21 9.20
C GLY A 70 9.32 7.06 8.80
N LYS A 71 8.84 8.05 8.05
CA LYS A 71 7.48 8.13 7.55
C LYS A 71 7.49 8.18 6.03
N LEU A 72 6.72 7.29 5.41
CA LEU A 72 6.34 7.40 4.00
C LEU A 72 4.95 8.00 3.94
N ILE A 73 4.77 9.01 3.10
CA ILE A 73 3.48 9.60 2.79
C ILE A 73 3.24 9.44 1.30
N LEU A 74 2.17 8.73 0.95
CA LEU A 74 1.66 8.71 -0.41
C LEU A 74 0.46 9.65 -0.47
N GLN A 75 0.55 10.68 -1.29
CA GLN A 75 -0.50 11.65 -1.50
C GLN A 75 -0.87 11.71 -2.97
N VAL A 76 -2.16 11.61 -3.27
CA VAL A 76 -2.71 11.86 -4.59
C VAL A 76 -3.50 13.16 -4.54
N GLN A 77 -3.24 14.03 -5.52
CA GLN A 77 -4.04 15.22 -5.79
C GLN A 77 -4.51 15.15 -7.24
N SER A 78 -5.81 15.21 -7.46
CA SER A 78 -6.38 14.97 -8.78
C SER A 78 -7.53 15.92 -9.11
N GLN A 79 -7.87 15.99 -10.39
CA GLN A 79 -9.03 16.69 -10.93
C GLN A 79 -10.22 15.73 -11.16
N GLY A 80 -10.09 14.45 -10.79
CA GLY A 80 -11.17 13.48 -10.83
C GLY A 80 -12.16 13.64 -9.68
N ALA A 81 -13.12 12.69 -9.59
CA ALA A 81 -14.09 12.66 -8.50
C ALA A 81 -13.40 12.55 -7.13
N VAL A 82 -12.27 11.84 -7.05
CA VAL A 82 -11.44 11.76 -5.85
C VAL A 82 -10.34 12.82 -5.92
N ASN A 83 -10.60 14.00 -5.36
CA ASN A 83 -9.70 15.15 -5.44
C ASN A 83 -8.44 15.00 -4.57
N MET A 84 -8.52 14.26 -3.47
CA MET A 84 -7.38 14.05 -2.57
C MET A 84 -7.45 12.68 -1.90
N LEU A 85 -6.33 11.97 -1.90
CA LEU A 85 -6.14 10.74 -1.13
C LEU A 85 -4.79 10.83 -0.42
N VAL A 86 -4.76 10.48 0.86
CA VAL A 86 -3.51 10.46 1.63
C VAL A 86 -3.41 9.17 2.40
N VAL A 87 -2.26 8.51 2.28
CA VAL A 87 -1.86 7.36 3.09
C VAL A 87 -0.53 7.67 3.77
N ASP A 88 -0.52 7.55 5.08
CA ASP A 88 0.68 7.65 5.90
C ASP A 88 1.08 6.26 6.38
N PHE A 89 2.31 5.85 6.09
CA PHE A 89 2.97 4.72 6.71
C PHE A 89 4.09 5.23 7.62
N GLN A 90 3.99 4.92 8.90
CA GLN A 90 5.01 5.19 9.90
C GLN A 90 5.71 3.88 10.23
N ALA A 91 7.00 3.78 9.89
CA ALA A 91 7.77 2.60 10.24
C ALA A 91 7.79 2.40 11.76
N PRO A 92 7.67 1.15 12.25
CA PRO A 92 7.79 -0.09 11.47
C PRO A 92 6.49 -0.64 10.85
N ASP A 93 5.31 -0.29 11.35
CA ASP A 93 4.07 -1.05 11.08
C ASP A 93 2.79 -0.20 11.03
N ALA A 94 2.83 1.08 11.39
CA ALA A 94 1.65 1.90 11.59
C ALA A 94 1.16 2.55 10.29
N ILE A 95 -0.13 2.37 9.98
CA ILE A 95 -0.80 2.97 8.83
C ILE A 95 -2.00 3.81 9.23
N ARG A 96 -2.29 4.84 8.42
CA ARG A 96 -3.55 5.57 8.45
C ARG A 96 -3.81 6.19 7.08
N ALA A 97 -5.07 6.35 6.72
CA ALA A 97 -5.43 6.91 5.44
C ALA A 97 -6.78 7.62 5.48
N TYR A 98 -7.01 8.50 4.51
CA TYR A 98 -8.31 9.12 4.26
C TYR A 98 -8.43 9.58 2.81
N VAL A 99 -9.66 9.86 2.40
CA VAL A 99 -10.00 10.34 1.05
C VAL A 99 -10.93 11.54 1.16
N ARG A 100 -10.77 12.48 0.24
CA ARG A 100 -11.74 13.53 -0.07
C ARG A 100 -12.17 13.40 -1.52
N PHE A 101 -13.47 13.53 -1.74
CA PHE A 101 -14.09 13.36 -3.05
C PHE A 101 -15.28 14.31 -3.22
N ASP A 102 -15.68 14.51 -4.46
CA ASP A 102 -16.88 15.22 -4.87
C ASP A 102 -18.02 14.21 -5.05
N GLU A 103 -19.08 14.34 -4.25
CA GLU A 103 -20.22 13.41 -4.24
C GLU A 103 -21.00 13.42 -5.57
N GLU A 104 -21.16 14.59 -6.21
CA GLU A 104 -21.92 14.71 -7.46
C GLU A 104 -21.13 14.11 -8.63
N ALA A 105 -19.83 14.41 -8.70
CA ALA A 105 -18.94 13.85 -9.70
C ALA A 105 -18.84 12.32 -9.56
N LEU A 106 -18.72 11.82 -8.33
CA LEU A 106 -18.67 10.39 -8.05
C LEU A 106 -19.98 9.70 -8.44
N ALA A 107 -21.14 10.26 -8.07
CA ALA A 107 -22.43 9.70 -8.43
C ALA A 107 -22.62 9.61 -9.95
N ALA A 108 -22.13 10.60 -10.70
CA ALA A 108 -22.16 10.60 -12.16
C ALA A 108 -21.29 9.48 -12.76
N LEU A 109 -20.11 9.21 -12.20
CA LEU A 109 -19.24 8.10 -12.63
C LEU A 109 -19.86 6.74 -12.30
N ILE A 110 -20.39 6.58 -11.09
CA ILE A 110 -21.09 5.35 -10.66
C ILE A 110 -22.27 5.05 -11.59
N ALA A 111 -23.07 6.05 -11.95
CA ALA A 111 -24.19 5.89 -12.87
C ALA A 111 -23.77 5.41 -14.28
N LYS A 112 -22.54 5.73 -14.71
CA LYS A 112 -21.96 5.27 -15.97
C LYS A 112 -21.25 3.91 -15.87
N GLY A 113 -21.07 3.38 -14.65
CA GLY A 113 -20.26 2.20 -14.38
C GLY A 113 -18.74 2.44 -14.42
N GLU A 114 -18.31 3.71 -14.40
CA GLU A 114 -16.90 4.12 -14.46
C GLU A 114 -16.30 4.19 -13.06
N THR A 115 -16.22 3.04 -12.39
CA THR A 115 -15.85 2.92 -10.96
C THR A 115 -14.42 2.45 -10.72
N LYS A 116 -13.60 2.35 -11.77
CA LYS A 116 -12.21 1.93 -11.61
C LYS A 116 -11.36 3.02 -10.94
N PRO A 117 -10.33 2.66 -10.14
CA PRO A 117 -9.44 3.60 -9.48
C PRO A 117 -8.93 4.73 -10.39
N GLU A 118 -8.44 4.40 -11.59
CA GLU A 118 -7.91 5.35 -12.55
C GLU A 118 -8.97 6.33 -13.11
N GLN A 119 -10.24 5.92 -13.14
CA GLN A 119 -11.36 6.78 -13.57
C GLN A 119 -11.79 7.74 -12.46
N LEU A 120 -11.70 7.31 -11.19
CA LEU A 120 -11.99 8.15 -10.04
C LEU A 120 -10.93 9.25 -9.85
N LEU A 121 -9.67 8.92 -10.14
CA LEU A 121 -8.54 9.84 -10.05
C LEU A 121 -8.44 10.75 -11.29
N GLY A 122 -8.63 10.22 -12.51
CA GLY A 122 -8.47 11.02 -13.73
C GLY A 122 -7.06 11.58 -13.89
N GLU A 123 -6.97 12.90 -14.10
CA GLU A 123 -5.69 13.61 -14.25
C GLU A 123 -5.23 14.23 -12.92
N GLY A 124 -3.94 14.13 -12.62
CA GLY A 124 -3.38 14.67 -11.38
C GLY A 124 -1.94 14.30 -11.14
N HIS A 125 -1.55 14.28 -9.88
CA HIS A 125 -0.21 13.89 -9.45
C HIS A 125 -0.25 12.98 -8.23
N LEU A 126 0.62 11.97 -8.25
CA LEU A 126 0.97 11.15 -7.10
C LEU A 126 2.30 11.65 -6.55
N VAL A 127 2.30 12.03 -5.27
CA VAL A 127 3.45 12.55 -4.54
C VAL A 127 3.83 11.54 -3.46
N MET A 128 5.06 11.06 -3.51
CA MET A 128 5.65 10.22 -2.48
C MET A 128 6.64 11.05 -1.66
N THR A 129 6.38 11.20 -0.37
CA THR A 129 7.27 11.91 0.56
C THR A 129 7.89 10.93 1.54
N ILE A 130 9.21 10.92 1.61
CA ILE A 130 9.99 10.16 2.59
C ILE A 130 10.56 11.15 3.61
N ASP A 131 10.12 11.02 4.85
CA ASP A 131 10.61 11.78 6.00
C ASP A 131 11.41 10.86 6.93
N GLN A 132 12.71 11.11 7.07
CA GLN A 132 13.61 10.33 7.93
C GLN A 132 13.89 11.01 9.28
N GLY A 133 13.05 11.98 9.66
CA GLY A 133 13.15 12.71 10.93
C GLY A 133 13.98 13.99 10.85
N GLN A 134 14.13 14.63 12.00
CA GLN A 134 14.57 16.03 12.17
C GLN A 134 15.98 16.37 11.67
N TYR A 135 16.82 15.38 11.39
CA TYR A 135 18.22 15.59 10.99
C TYR A 135 18.46 15.33 9.50
N MET A 136 17.43 14.89 8.77
CA MET A 136 17.53 14.52 7.35
C MET A 136 16.56 15.35 6.53
N ASN A 137 16.96 15.66 5.29
CA ASN A 137 16.08 16.35 4.37
C ASN A 137 14.95 15.42 3.92
N ARG A 138 13.73 15.96 3.85
CA ARG A 138 12.60 15.26 3.25
C ARG A 138 12.87 15.07 1.76
N TYR A 139 12.69 13.83 1.30
CA TYR A 139 12.76 13.49 -0.11
C TYR A 139 11.34 13.41 -0.68
N GLN A 140 11.10 14.01 -1.84
CA GLN A 140 9.80 13.99 -2.50
C GLN A 140 9.95 13.57 -3.96
N GLY A 141 9.23 12.51 -4.34
CA GLY A 141 9.03 12.08 -5.71
C GLY A 141 7.64 12.46 -6.19
N VAL A 142 7.52 12.90 -7.44
CA VAL A 142 6.24 13.30 -8.05
C VAL A 142 6.07 12.56 -9.38
N VAL A 143 4.90 11.95 -9.57
CA VAL A 143 4.50 11.27 -10.81
C VAL A 143 3.18 11.83 -11.31
N VAL A 144 3.07 12.01 -12.63
CA VAL A 144 1.81 12.43 -13.27
C VAL A 144 0.86 11.23 -13.36
N LEU A 145 -0.37 11.44 -12.89
CA LEU A 145 -1.51 10.58 -13.12
C LEU A 145 -2.24 11.12 -14.35
N ASP A 146 -2.31 10.32 -15.40
CA ASP A 146 -2.96 10.67 -16.67
C ASP A 146 -3.86 9.49 -17.07
N GLY A 147 -4.90 9.24 -16.27
CA GLY A 147 -5.74 8.04 -16.38
C GLY A 147 -5.01 6.72 -16.09
N LYS A 148 -3.87 6.79 -15.40
CA LYS A 148 -3.07 5.63 -14.99
C LYS A 148 -3.56 5.04 -13.68
N SER A 149 -3.42 3.74 -13.54
CA SER A 149 -3.60 3.04 -12.26
C SER A 149 -2.49 3.39 -11.26
N LEU A 150 -2.71 3.07 -9.98
CA LEU A 150 -1.69 3.22 -8.93
C LEU A 150 -0.47 2.31 -9.18
N GLU A 151 -0.68 1.14 -9.78
CA GLU A 151 0.39 0.22 -10.20
C GLU A 151 1.31 0.88 -11.25
N GLU A 152 0.73 1.43 -12.32
CA GLU A 152 1.47 2.10 -13.39
C GLU A 152 2.17 3.39 -12.92
N ALA A 153 1.56 4.09 -11.97
CA ALA A 153 2.16 5.27 -11.34
C ALA A 153 3.39 4.88 -10.50
N ALA A 154 3.31 3.78 -9.74
CA ALA A 154 4.45 3.25 -8.98
C ALA A 154 5.56 2.76 -9.90
N ASP A 155 5.23 2.02 -10.96
CA ASP A 155 6.20 1.58 -11.97
C ASP A 155 6.92 2.78 -12.62
N SER A 156 6.17 3.84 -12.98
CA SER A 156 6.73 5.07 -13.53
C SER A 156 7.66 5.78 -12.54
N TYR A 157 7.28 5.83 -11.25
CA TYR A 157 8.09 6.44 -10.19
C TYR A 157 9.46 5.76 -10.08
N PHE A 158 9.49 4.43 -9.93
CA PHE A 158 10.73 3.68 -9.74
C PHE A 158 11.62 3.67 -10.97
N LEU A 159 11.02 3.62 -12.16
CA LEU A 159 11.77 3.68 -13.41
C LEU A 159 12.48 5.03 -13.58
N GLN A 160 11.81 6.14 -13.25
CA GLN A 160 12.34 7.48 -13.46
C GLN A 160 13.23 7.97 -12.32
N SER A 161 12.85 7.71 -11.07
CA SER A 161 13.49 8.31 -9.90
C SER A 161 14.58 7.43 -9.30
N GLU A 162 14.37 6.11 -9.31
CA GLU A 162 15.24 5.14 -8.62
C GLU A 162 16.08 4.28 -9.57
N GLN A 163 15.73 4.27 -10.87
CA GLN A 163 16.35 3.41 -11.90
C GLN A 163 16.33 1.92 -11.52
N LEU A 164 15.30 1.50 -10.77
CA LEU A 164 15.10 0.12 -10.33
C LEU A 164 13.89 -0.47 -11.05
N PRO A 165 14.07 -1.47 -11.93
CA PRO A 165 12.95 -2.22 -12.49
C PRO A 165 12.10 -2.76 -11.34
N THR A 166 10.86 -2.29 -11.28
CA THR A 166 9.90 -2.58 -10.23
C THR A 166 8.58 -2.93 -10.89
N ARG A 167 7.89 -3.93 -10.35
CA ARG A 167 6.48 -4.21 -10.68
C ARG A 167 5.66 -4.26 -9.41
N VAL A 168 4.48 -3.69 -9.48
CA VAL A 168 3.49 -3.73 -8.41
C VAL A 168 2.21 -4.37 -8.93
N ARG A 169 1.59 -5.21 -8.09
CA ARG A 169 0.23 -5.71 -8.26
C ARG A 169 -0.56 -5.42 -6.99
N LEU A 170 -1.76 -4.90 -7.13
CA LEU A 170 -2.66 -4.48 -6.06
C LEU A 170 -4.04 -5.05 -6.35
N ALA A 171 -4.72 -5.54 -5.32
CA ALA A 171 -6.10 -5.96 -5.43
C ALA A 171 -6.82 -5.71 -4.12
N ALA A 172 -8.07 -5.29 -4.21
CA ALA A 172 -8.96 -5.12 -3.07
C ALA A 172 -10.34 -5.69 -3.42
N THR A 173 -10.92 -6.43 -2.49
CA THR A 173 -12.26 -7.01 -2.61
C THR A 173 -13.03 -6.87 -1.31
N GLU A 174 -14.34 -6.71 -1.42
CA GLU A 174 -15.25 -6.78 -0.30
C GLU A 174 -15.67 -8.23 -0.07
N MET A 175 -15.53 -8.72 1.15
CA MET A 175 -16.04 -10.00 1.61
C MET A 175 -17.22 -9.77 2.54
N VAL A 176 -18.41 -10.19 2.09
CA VAL A 176 -19.60 -10.21 2.94
C VAL A 176 -19.72 -11.58 3.58
N SER A 177 -19.50 -11.65 4.88
CA SER A 177 -19.71 -12.86 5.68
C SER A 177 -21.00 -12.77 6.47
N ARG A 178 -21.71 -13.89 6.60
CA ARG A 178 -22.92 -13.99 7.42
C ARG A 178 -22.87 -15.26 8.24
N GLN A 179 -22.78 -15.10 9.56
CA GLN A 179 -22.98 -16.19 10.50
C GLN A 179 -24.45 -16.32 10.86
N GLU A 180 -24.90 -17.55 11.12
CA GLU A 180 -26.29 -17.82 11.47
C GLU A 180 -26.66 -17.13 12.78
N GLY A 181 -27.64 -16.23 12.74
CA GLY A 181 -28.04 -15.41 13.88
C GLY A 181 -27.35 -14.05 14.00
N GLU A 182 -26.39 -13.72 13.13
CA GLU A 182 -25.73 -12.41 13.11
C GLU A 182 -26.13 -11.57 11.88
N ASN A 183 -25.96 -10.25 12.01
CA ASN A 183 -26.03 -9.35 10.88
C ASN A 183 -24.88 -9.63 9.90
N PRO A 184 -25.07 -9.42 8.59
CA PRO A 184 -23.97 -9.52 7.63
C PRO A 184 -22.86 -8.55 8.03
N ARG A 185 -21.62 -9.04 8.01
CA ARG A 185 -20.43 -8.22 8.22
C ARG A 185 -19.71 -8.06 6.89
N SER A 186 -19.44 -6.82 6.53
CA SER A 186 -18.58 -6.48 5.40
C SER A 186 -17.16 -6.28 5.93
N GLU A 187 -16.22 -7.02 5.36
CA GLU A 187 -14.79 -6.92 5.61
C GLU A 187 -14.08 -6.71 4.27
N TRP A 188 -13.05 -5.89 4.26
CA TRP A 188 -12.22 -5.68 3.07
C TRP A 188 -11.00 -6.58 3.14
N LEU A 189 -10.75 -7.32 2.07
CA LEU A 189 -9.54 -8.10 1.86
C LEU A 189 -8.69 -7.40 0.80
N VAL A 190 -7.44 -7.14 1.16
CA VAL A 190 -6.51 -6.44 0.28
C VAL A 190 -5.24 -7.24 0.16
N GLY A 191 -4.79 -7.44 -1.07
CA GLY A 191 -3.52 -8.06 -1.38
C GLY A 191 -2.66 -7.16 -2.23
N GLY A 192 -1.35 -7.27 -2.06
CA GLY A 192 -0.42 -6.65 -2.96
C GLY A 192 0.91 -7.38 -3.04
N LEU A 193 1.55 -7.28 -4.20
CA LEU A 193 2.87 -7.80 -4.49
C LEU A 193 3.73 -6.67 -5.05
N LEU A 194 4.93 -6.50 -4.51
CA LEU A 194 5.97 -5.64 -5.08
C LEU A 194 7.19 -6.49 -5.36
N VAL A 195 7.71 -6.46 -6.58
CA VAL A 195 8.98 -7.08 -6.97
C VAL A 195 9.93 -6.03 -7.51
N GLN A 196 11.21 -6.15 -7.16
CA GLN A 196 12.29 -5.27 -7.57
C GLN A 196 13.49 -6.09 -8.01
N TYR A 197 14.03 -5.73 -9.17
CA TYR A 197 15.28 -6.28 -9.66
C TYR A 197 16.49 -5.71 -8.90
N LEU A 198 17.42 -6.57 -8.53
CA LEU A 198 18.66 -6.23 -7.83
C LEU A 198 19.87 -6.78 -8.63
N PRO A 199 20.51 -5.96 -9.47
CA PRO A 199 21.62 -6.41 -10.30
C PRO A 199 22.91 -6.60 -9.48
N HIS A 200 23.00 -7.62 -8.61
CA HIS A 200 24.25 -7.96 -7.87
C HIS A 200 24.37 -9.44 -7.44
N SER A 201 23.54 -10.37 -7.91
CA SER A 201 23.65 -11.81 -7.55
C SER A 201 24.06 -12.69 -8.74
N SER A 202 25.09 -12.28 -9.48
CA SER A 202 25.87 -13.22 -10.29
C SER A 202 26.73 -14.11 -9.39
N GLN A 203 26.11 -15.03 -8.67
CA GLN A 203 26.71 -16.33 -8.42
C GLN A 203 26.10 -17.26 -9.46
N ASP A 204 26.89 -17.72 -10.42
CA ASP A 204 26.49 -18.78 -11.35
C ASP A 204 25.98 -19.97 -10.54
N ILE A 205 24.65 -20.14 -10.45
CA ILE A 205 24.05 -21.29 -9.75
C ILE A 205 23.98 -22.44 -10.76
N PRO A 206 24.81 -23.50 -10.64
CA PRO A 206 24.75 -24.63 -11.55
C PRO A 206 23.37 -25.31 -11.43
N HIS A 207 22.72 -25.54 -12.57
CA HIS A 207 21.48 -26.32 -12.61
C HIS A 207 21.78 -27.80 -12.32
N ARG A 208 20.90 -28.45 -11.56
CA ARG A 208 20.95 -29.90 -11.31
C ARG A 208 20.20 -30.65 -12.43
N ASP A 209 20.86 -31.65 -13.00
CA ASP A 209 20.26 -32.81 -13.67
C ASP A 209 19.55 -32.63 -15.03
N LEU A 210 19.95 -31.65 -15.87
CA LEU A 210 19.61 -31.67 -17.30
C LEU A 210 20.87 -31.83 -18.18
N HIS A 211 20.78 -32.68 -19.20
CA HIS A 211 21.88 -32.96 -20.12
C HIS A 211 22.20 -31.68 -20.93
N PRO A 212 23.46 -31.22 -21.00
CA PRO A 212 23.80 -29.85 -21.41
C PRO A 212 23.66 -29.53 -22.90
N GLY A 213 23.18 -30.47 -23.72
CA GLY A 213 23.17 -30.33 -25.17
C GLY A 213 24.58 -30.22 -25.77
N ASP A 214 24.66 -30.16 -27.10
CA ASP A 214 25.93 -30.07 -27.84
C ASP A 214 26.38 -28.60 -28.00
N HIS A 215 26.60 -27.90 -26.89
CA HIS A 215 27.20 -26.55 -26.97
C HIS A 215 28.63 -26.66 -27.54
N PRO A 216 29.03 -25.85 -28.54
CA PRO A 216 30.31 -25.98 -29.24
C PRO A 216 31.54 -25.62 -28.38
N ASP A 217 31.31 -24.97 -27.24
CA ASP A 217 32.34 -24.66 -26.23
C ASP A 217 32.23 -25.62 -25.03
N PRO A 218 33.23 -26.51 -24.80
CA PRO A 218 33.21 -27.47 -23.70
C PRO A 218 33.15 -26.84 -22.32
N ASP A 219 33.65 -25.61 -22.15
CA ASP A 219 33.69 -24.92 -20.86
C ASP A 219 32.34 -24.25 -20.52
N MET A 220 31.42 -24.18 -21.49
CA MET A 220 30.06 -23.63 -21.34
C MET A 220 28.97 -24.71 -21.33
N GLN A 221 29.35 -25.99 -21.46
CA GLN A 221 28.41 -27.12 -21.41
C GLN A 221 27.86 -27.30 -19.98
N GLY A 222 26.61 -26.87 -19.77
CA GLY A 222 25.88 -27.01 -18.50
C GLY A 222 25.56 -25.70 -17.78
N ILE A 223 25.99 -24.56 -18.35
CA ILE A 223 25.68 -23.23 -17.83
C ILE A 223 24.67 -22.58 -18.78
N LEU A 224 23.41 -22.49 -18.36
CA LEU A 224 22.44 -21.65 -19.07
C LEU A 224 22.83 -20.19 -18.80
N HIS A 225 23.35 -19.50 -19.81
CA HIS A 225 23.66 -18.07 -19.72
C HIS A 225 22.34 -17.26 -19.76
N VAL A 226 21.62 -17.24 -18.65
CA VAL A 226 20.47 -16.34 -18.46
C VAL A 226 21.05 -14.93 -18.34
N THR A 227 20.74 -14.05 -19.29
CA THR A 227 21.14 -12.65 -19.15
C THR A 227 20.32 -12.00 -18.04
N GLU A 228 20.83 -10.94 -17.42
CA GLU A 228 20.08 -10.08 -16.48
C GLU A 228 18.70 -9.67 -17.05
N ALA A 229 18.66 -9.41 -18.36
CA ALA A 229 17.44 -9.08 -19.08
C ALA A 229 16.47 -10.26 -19.24
N ASP A 230 16.95 -11.51 -19.25
CA ASP A 230 16.10 -12.71 -19.29
C ASP A 230 15.48 -12.99 -17.92
N ALA A 231 16.26 -12.87 -16.83
CA ALA A 231 15.79 -13.11 -15.47
C ALA A 231 14.66 -12.15 -15.06
N TRP A 232 14.82 -10.86 -15.36
CA TRP A 232 13.75 -9.89 -15.11
C TRP A 232 12.50 -10.16 -15.97
N ARG A 233 12.67 -10.48 -17.26
CA ARG A 233 11.54 -10.83 -18.14
C ARG A 233 10.78 -12.05 -17.67
N GLU A 234 11.48 -13.07 -17.16
CA GLU A 234 10.85 -14.24 -16.55
C GLU A 234 10.04 -13.84 -15.32
N CYS A 235 10.61 -13.04 -14.42
CA CYS A 235 9.88 -12.52 -13.26
C CYS A 235 8.62 -11.73 -13.68
N GLU A 236 8.73 -10.84 -14.67
CA GLU A 236 7.59 -10.07 -15.19
C GLU A 236 6.51 -11.00 -15.76
N ALA A 237 6.91 -12.01 -16.54
CA ALA A 237 5.99 -12.98 -17.10
C ALA A 237 5.25 -13.75 -16.01
N LEU A 238 5.95 -14.22 -14.97
CA LEU A 238 5.34 -14.90 -13.82
C LEU A 238 4.37 -13.98 -13.10
N VAL A 239 4.81 -12.78 -12.70
CA VAL A 239 3.98 -11.79 -11.98
C VAL A 239 2.73 -11.38 -12.78
N SER A 240 2.82 -11.35 -14.12
CA SER A 240 1.66 -11.04 -14.98
C SER A 240 0.54 -12.08 -14.92
N THR A 241 0.84 -13.32 -14.49
CA THR A 241 -0.18 -14.38 -14.33
C THR A 241 -1.02 -14.22 -13.07
N LEU A 242 -0.57 -13.39 -12.12
CA LEU A 242 -1.22 -13.20 -10.84
C LEU A 242 -2.62 -12.59 -11.02
N THR A 243 -3.63 -13.19 -10.41
CA THR A 243 -5.00 -12.67 -10.47
C THR A 243 -5.38 -11.91 -9.21
N ASP A 244 -6.31 -10.95 -9.34
CA ASP A 244 -6.86 -10.21 -8.20
C ASP A 244 -7.49 -11.14 -7.16
N GLN A 245 -8.09 -12.24 -7.62
CA GLN A 245 -8.69 -13.25 -6.75
C GLN A 245 -7.62 -13.96 -5.92
N GLU A 246 -6.48 -14.34 -6.50
CA GLU A 246 -5.40 -14.98 -5.73
C GLU A 246 -4.77 -14.05 -4.69
N LEU A 247 -4.68 -12.76 -4.99
CA LEU A 247 -4.20 -11.74 -4.06
C LEU A 247 -5.14 -11.50 -2.88
N THR A 248 -6.45 -11.74 -3.06
CA THR A 248 -7.48 -11.41 -2.08
C THR A 248 -8.21 -12.63 -1.51
N ASP A 249 -7.77 -13.84 -1.85
CA ASP A 249 -8.35 -15.09 -1.32
C ASP A 249 -7.82 -15.37 0.10
N PRO A 250 -8.67 -15.39 1.13
CA PRO A 250 -8.23 -15.64 2.50
C PRO A 250 -7.69 -17.07 2.72
N ALA A 251 -7.91 -17.99 1.79
CA ALA A 251 -7.35 -19.33 1.82
C ALA A 251 -5.92 -19.40 1.24
N VAL A 252 -5.43 -18.33 0.60
CA VAL A 252 -4.10 -18.26 0.00
C VAL A 252 -3.20 -17.41 0.90
N SER A 253 -2.27 -18.05 1.61
CA SER A 253 -1.25 -17.32 2.38
C SER A 253 -0.22 -16.66 1.46
N ALA A 254 0.50 -15.65 1.96
CA ALA A 254 1.57 -15.00 1.22
C ALA A 254 2.68 -16.00 0.78
N GLU A 255 3.05 -16.94 1.64
CA GLU A 255 4.01 -18.01 1.33
C GLU A 255 3.48 -18.95 0.25
N THR A 256 2.19 -19.29 0.31
CA THR A 256 1.54 -20.14 -0.69
C THR A 256 1.51 -19.44 -2.05
N LEU A 257 1.19 -18.15 -2.07
CA LEU A 257 1.21 -17.32 -3.27
C LEU A 257 2.61 -17.30 -3.90
N LEU A 258 3.64 -17.05 -3.08
CA LEU A 258 5.04 -17.03 -3.54
C LEU A 258 5.51 -18.39 -4.04
N TYR A 259 5.10 -19.48 -3.39
CA TYR A 259 5.40 -20.82 -3.87
C TYR A 259 4.72 -21.08 -5.22
N ARG A 260 3.43 -20.77 -5.39
CA ARG A 260 2.75 -20.92 -6.68
C ARG A 260 3.47 -20.15 -7.79
N LEU A 261 3.88 -18.92 -7.50
CA LEU A 261 4.50 -18.01 -8.45
C LEU A 261 5.95 -18.39 -8.81
N PHE A 262 6.76 -18.83 -7.85
CA PHE A 262 8.21 -18.98 -8.00
C PHE A 262 8.75 -20.37 -7.61
N HIS A 263 7.94 -21.42 -7.46
CA HIS A 263 8.39 -22.74 -6.99
C HIS A 263 9.61 -23.29 -7.73
N GLU A 264 9.72 -23.07 -9.05
CA GLU A 264 10.87 -23.49 -9.85
C GLU A 264 12.15 -22.68 -9.55
N ASN A 265 11.99 -21.44 -9.11
CA ASN A 265 13.08 -20.51 -8.82
C ASN A 265 13.50 -20.50 -7.33
N GLY A 266 12.73 -21.14 -6.46
CA GLY A 266 13.05 -21.33 -5.03
C GLY A 266 12.97 -20.05 -4.20
N PRO A 267 11.77 -19.52 -3.89
CA PRO A 267 11.61 -18.30 -3.13
C PRO A 267 12.05 -18.52 -1.67
N ARG A 268 12.79 -17.55 -1.14
CA ARG A 268 13.12 -17.46 0.29
C ARG A 268 12.33 -16.33 0.92
N VAL A 269 11.60 -16.63 1.97
CA VAL A 269 10.84 -15.64 2.76
C VAL A 269 11.62 -15.22 4.00
N PHE A 270 11.34 -14.03 4.50
CA PHE A 270 11.93 -13.48 5.73
C PHE A 270 10.85 -13.24 6.79
N ASP A 271 11.26 -12.74 7.95
CA ASP A 271 10.33 -12.40 9.03
C ASP A 271 9.28 -11.40 8.56
N ALA A 272 8.02 -11.71 8.82
CA ALA A 272 6.91 -10.84 8.49
C ALA A 272 6.80 -9.70 9.52
N THR A 273 6.42 -8.52 9.03
CA THR A 273 6.13 -7.35 9.87
C THR A 273 4.61 -7.16 9.94
N PRO A 274 4.00 -7.06 11.14
CA PRO A 274 2.58 -6.76 11.25
C PRO A 274 2.28 -5.36 10.69
N VAL A 275 1.02 -5.09 10.39
CA VAL A 275 0.52 -3.80 9.93
C VAL A 275 -0.66 -3.42 10.80
N VAL A 276 -0.63 -2.22 11.36
CA VAL A 276 -1.65 -1.77 12.33
C VAL A 276 -2.22 -0.42 11.93
N ASP A 277 -3.54 -0.30 12.02
CA ASP A 277 -4.22 0.99 11.93
C ASP A 277 -3.93 1.80 13.21
N GLN A 278 -3.14 2.87 13.06
CA GLN A 278 -2.78 3.72 14.18
C GLN A 278 -2.75 5.20 13.78
N CYS A 279 -3.70 5.96 14.32
CA CYS A 279 -3.68 7.40 14.24
C CYS A 279 -2.83 8.02 15.36
N THR A 280 -2.17 9.13 15.04
CA THR A 280 -1.33 9.87 16.00
C THR A 280 -1.98 11.18 16.46
N CYS A 281 -3.27 11.40 16.19
CA CYS A 281 -3.97 12.57 16.69
C CYS A 281 -4.09 12.55 18.21
N SER A 282 -3.97 13.71 18.83
CA SER A 282 -4.21 13.89 20.26
C SER A 282 -4.78 15.28 20.48
N ARG A 283 -5.44 15.47 21.63
CA ARG A 283 -5.98 16.77 22.03
C ARG A 283 -4.88 17.84 22.03
N GLU A 284 -3.68 17.48 22.50
CA GLU A 284 -2.52 18.38 22.56
C GLU A 284 -2.05 18.80 21.16
N ARG A 285 -1.98 17.87 20.21
CA ARG A 285 -1.55 18.19 18.83
C ARG A 285 -2.55 19.09 18.12
N ILE A 286 -3.84 18.84 18.32
CA ILE A 286 -4.89 19.66 17.72
C ILE A 286 -4.93 21.04 18.38
N SER A 287 -4.79 21.11 19.71
CA SER A 287 -4.67 22.39 20.44
C SER A 287 -3.44 23.21 19.99
N ALA A 288 -2.29 22.55 19.77
CA ALA A 288 -1.09 23.20 19.25
C ALA A 288 -1.30 23.72 17.82
N MET A 289 -2.03 22.98 16.97
CA MET A 289 -2.42 23.45 15.64
C MET A 289 -3.36 24.66 15.72
N MET A 290 -4.36 24.62 16.62
CA MET A 290 -5.30 25.72 16.85
C MET A 290 -4.61 27.01 17.33
N SER A 291 -3.49 26.88 18.06
CA SER A 291 -2.69 28.03 18.51
C SER A 291 -2.09 28.86 17.36
N ASN A 292 -2.01 28.31 16.14
CA ASN A 292 -1.51 29.03 14.96
C ASN A 292 -2.56 29.94 14.30
N PHE A 293 -3.84 29.81 14.67
CA PHE A 293 -4.92 30.64 14.14
C PHE A 293 -5.11 31.90 15.01
N SER A 294 -5.48 33.00 14.34
CA SER A 294 -5.87 34.25 14.99
C SER A 294 -7.18 34.08 15.78
N ASP A 295 -7.45 35.01 16.70
CA ASP A 295 -8.71 34.98 17.47
C ASP A 295 -9.93 35.16 16.55
N GLU A 296 -9.81 35.99 15.50
CA GLU A 296 -10.87 36.21 14.49
C GLU A 296 -11.19 34.92 13.70
N GLU A 297 -10.17 34.18 13.25
CA GLU A 297 -10.36 32.90 12.54
C GLU A 297 -11.00 31.83 13.42
N LEU A 298 -10.73 31.84 14.73
CA LEU A 298 -11.34 30.90 15.66
C LEU A 298 -12.78 31.27 16.00
N GLU A 299 -13.12 32.56 16.02
CA GLU A 299 -14.51 33.01 16.18
C GLU A 299 -15.39 32.55 15.02
N ASP A 300 -14.86 32.59 13.79
CA ASP A 300 -15.57 32.10 12.60
C ASP A 300 -15.79 30.57 12.61
N LEU A 301 -15.02 29.83 13.42
CA LEU A 301 -15.12 28.37 13.58
C LEU A 301 -16.02 27.94 14.75
N LEU A 302 -16.56 28.87 15.53
CA LEU A 302 -17.43 28.54 16.67
C LEU A 302 -18.82 28.08 16.20
N VAL A 303 -19.21 26.90 16.65
CA VAL A 303 -20.59 26.39 16.53
C VAL A 303 -21.09 26.09 17.93
N ASP A 304 -22.20 26.73 18.32
CA ASP A 304 -22.80 26.61 19.66
C ASP A 304 -21.83 26.87 20.83
N GLY A 305 -20.87 27.79 20.63
CA GLY A 305 -19.90 28.19 21.65
C GLY A 305 -18.72 27.23 21.85
N LYS A 306 -18.58 26.22 20.98
CA LYS A 306 -17.45 25.28 20.96
C LYS A 306 -16.82 25.24 19.59
N ILE A 307 -15.54 24.85 19.55
CA ILE A 307 -14.85 24.53 18.31
C ILE A 307 -14.82 23.00 18.19
N GLU A 308 -15.50 22.46 17.18
CA GLU A 308 -15.47 21.03 16.86
C GLU A 308 -14.43 20.78 15.78
N VAL A 309 -13.43 19.94 16.08
CA VAL A 309 -12.43 19.50 15.11
C VAL A 309 -12.54 17.99 14.95
N THR A 310 -12.84 17.54 13.74
CA THR A 310 -12.84 16.12 13.38
C THR A 310 -11.51 15.76 12.73
N CYS A 311 -10.82 14.75 13.26
CA CYS A 311 -9.59 14.25 12.65
C CYS A 311 -9.91 13.48 11.36
N GLU A 312 -9.47 13.99 10.22
CA GLU A 312 -9.67 13.39 8.88
C GLU A 312 -9.15 11.94 8.76
N PHE A 313 -8.17 11.52 9.57
CA PHE A 313 -7.61 10.16 9.49
C PHE A 313 -8.41 9.11 10.25
N CYS A 314 -8.93 9.45 11.43
CA CYS A 314 -9.55 8.47 12.33
C CYS A 314 -10.99 8.81 12.72
N SER A 315 -11.54 9.90 12.18
CA SER A 315 -12.89 10.40 12.43
C SER A 315 -13.19 10.71 13.90
N THR A 316 -12.16 10.78 14.76
CA THR A 316 -12.32 11.18 16.17
C THR A 316 -12.68 12.66 16.22
N ARG A 317 -13.77 12.97 16.92
CA ARG A 317 -14.25 14.33 17.17
C ARG A 317 -13.64 14.88 18.45
N TYR A 318 -13.10 16.08 18.38
CA TYR A 318 -12.55 16.82 19.51
C TYR A 318 -13.33 18.12 19.69
N GLU A 319 -13.85 18.35 20.89
CA GLU A 319 -14.54 19.60 21.24
C GLU A 319 -13.63 20.47 22.10
N PHE A 320 -13.38 21.72 21.68
CA PHE A 320 -12.57 22.66 22.44
C PHE A 320 -13.42 23.83 22.94
N ASP A 321 -13.12 24.28 24.16
CA ASP A 321 -13.63 25.55 24.65
C ASP A 321 -12.73 26.68 24.13
N PRO A 322 -13.27 27.80 23.63
CA PRO A 322 -12.47 28.94 23.17
C PRO A 322 -11.46 29.46 24.23
N GLN A 323 -11.69 29.21 25.53
CA GLN A 323 -10.75 29.59 26.59
C GLN A 323 -9.58 28.61 26.78
N GLU A 324 -9.62 27.39 26.23
CA GLU A 324 -8.51 26.41 26.32
C GLU A 324 -7.25 26.86 25.58
N LYS A 325 -7.31 27.92 24.76
CA LYS A 325 -6.16 28.56 24.10
C LYS A 325 -5.06 28.98 25.08
N LYS A 326 -5.37 29.13 26.38
CA LYS A 326 -4.43 29.63 27.41
C LYS A 326 -3.67 28.55 28.20
N GLY A 327 -3.83 27.27 27.90
CA GLY A 327 -3.34 26.18 28.76
C GLY A 327 -1.93 25.61 28.52
N ALA A 328 -1.26 25.91 27.40
CA ALA A 328 -0.01 25.21 27.02
C ALA A 328 1.24 26.11 26.94
N SER A 329 1.23 27.25 27.65
CA SER A 329 2.43 28.08 27.86
C SER A 329 2.63 28.28 29.36
N GLY A 330 3.25 27.30 30.02
CA GLY A 330 3.78 27.46 31.38
C GLY A 330 3.50 26.30 32.34
N ALA A 331 4.38 25.30 32.33
CA ALA A 331 4.99 24.67 33.51
C ALA A 331 6.10 23.72 33.05
#